data_AF-A0A6N0LXZ2-F1
#
_entry.id   AF-A0A6N0LXZ2-F1
#
_cell.length_a   1.000
_cell.length_b   1.000
_cell.length_c   1.000
_cell.angle_alpha   90.00
_cell.angle_beta   90.00
_cell.angle_gamma   90.00
#
_symmetry.space_group_name_H-M   'P 1'
#
loop_
_entity.id
_entity.type
_entity.pdbx_description
1 polymer ?
#
loop_
_entity_poly.entity_id
_entity_poly.type
_entity_poly.pdbx_seq_one_letter_code
_entity_poly.pdbx_strand_id
1 'polypeptide(L)'
;MINIAKLNKIDFIVLIAIVIIGLIHLPFPFDGDQAFFRLGALEMQQGKVLYRDFWDIKQPGIFSFYFLAGTLFGFNEIGIHVFELIYMVFFSIILLLTLKSYFRHQIIASLVPLLTVGVYYIVSGAWHLTQVEALVGFPLFLCFWATFKSFKKEGKQRFYLLLMSGLLGGLVLLFKFLFLLILVSFWLTILMYSILIKGDSIQKNFSEIFIPIFIGVTFPLLVVASYFISVNSFAIVLKTFFIYPPMIVANAVFNQTNFILGTKWLLQNFYPLILMAAVAVYVSLYKSKNILTLLLVVWCIFGLSVIFLQETALWEYHYLLLFVPIGILATKGLDILWESLKGLKSRIPTIMLVFLLFLPFSFTLVKKSITLVNNNFALTEDTRLQYQAVFRPKYPSLHSEANFISQPGDIVGDIYVAGDPSIYYFSGRTQATILRGWALEYFLSEQWLALIKQLDSSKPPYIFIDYEPQAIIKDKFPNLLEFVEQKYQILRQNNNGIWYILKEDSEVRI
;
A
#
# COMPACT_ATOMS: atom_id res chain seq x y z
N MET A 1 26.02 0.33 -22.21
CA MET A 1 24.86 1.23 -22.45
C MET A 1 23.59 0.39 -22.47
N ILE A 2 22.60 0.75 -21.67
CA ILE A 2 21.27 0.12 -21.73
C ILE A 2 20.62 0.62 -23.02
N ASN A 3 20.30 -0.28 -23.95
CA ASN A 3 19.54 0.11 -25.13
C ASN A 3 18.11 0.43 -24.67
N ILE A 4 17.83 1.72 -24.46
CA ILE A 4 16.52 2.19 -24.03
C ILE A 4 15.57 1.99 -25.21
N ALA A 5 14.55 1.16 -25.02
CA ALA A 5 13.57 0.91 -26.04
C ALA A 5 12.86 2.22 -26.41
N LYS A 6 12.81 2.56 -27.71
CA LYS A 6 12.08 3.74 -28.18
C LYS A 6 10.57 3.54 -27.94
N LEU A 7 9.93 4.52 -27.30
CA LEU A 7 8.48 4.55 -27.14
C LEU A 7 7.82 4.86 -28.49
N ASN A 8 6.72 4.17 -28.78
CA ASN A 8 5.91 4.35 -29.99
C ASN A 8 4.58 5.06 -29.65
N LYS A 9 3.78 5.38 -30.67
CA LYS A 9 2.50 6.09 -30.49
C LYS A 9 1.51 5.34 -29.58
N ILE A 10 1.49 4.00 -29.63
CA ILE A 10 0.60 3.18 -28.82
C ILE A 10 1.00 3.25 -27.34
N ASP A 11 2.31 3.24 -27.05
CA ASP A 11 2.82 3.42 -25.69
C ASP A 11 2.29 4.73 -25.07
N PHE A 12 2.30 5.83 -25.82
CA PHE A 12 1.75 7.12 -25.36
C PHE A 12 0.24 7.08 -25.14
N ILE A 13 -0.51 6.42 -26.03
CA ILE A 13 -1.97 6.26 -25.87
C ILE A 13 -2.28 5.49 -24.58
N VAL A 14 -1.52 4.42 -24.30
CA VAL A 14 -1.68 3.64 -23.07
C VAL A 14 -1.35 4.46 -21.83
N LEU A 15 -0.27 5.25 -21.87
CA LEU A 15 0.07 6.15 -20.75
C LEU A 15 -1.02 7.21 -20.52
N ILE A 16 -1.57 7.81 -21.57
CA ILE A 16 -2.69 8.75 -21.47
C ILE A 16 -3.92 8.06 -20.86
N ALA A 17 -4.23 6.84 -21.29
CA ALA A 17 -5.33 6.07 -20.72
C ALA A 17 -5.15 5.83 -19.21
N ILE A 18 -3.93 5.50 -18.76
CA ILE A 18 -3.61 5.33 -17.34
C ILE A 18 -3.78 6.64 -16.57
N VAL A 19 -3.32 7.77 -17.13
CA VAL A 19 -3.53 9.09 -16.53
C VAL A 19 -5.03 9.35 -16.38
N ILE A 20 -5.84 9.16 -17.43
CA ILE A 20 -7.29 9.38 -17.38
C ILE A 20 -7.95 8.49 -16.31
N ILE A 21 -7.60 7.20 -16.27
CA ILE A 21 -8.13 6.27 -15.26
C ILE A 21 -7.72 6.71 -13.85
N GLY A 22 -6.47 7.13 -13.66
CA GLY A 22 -5.95 7.62 -12.39
C GLY A 22 -6.60 8.93 -11.94
N LEU A 23 -6.92 9.84 -12.87
CA LEU A 23 -7.59 11.11 -12.58
C LEU A 23 -8.97 10.90 -11.94
N ILE A 24 -9.67 9.81 -12.28
CA ILE A 24 -10.95 9.45 -11.66
C ILE A 24 -10.80 9.21 -10.14
N HIS A 25 -9.60 8.83 -9.69
CA HIS A 25 -9.32 8.45 -8.32
C HIS A 25 -8.83 9.60 -7.43
N LEU A 26 -8.49 10.77 -8.01
CA LEU A 26 -8.03 11.91 -7.21
C LEU A 26 -8.98 12.30 -6.07
N PRO A 27 -10.32 12.39 -6.28
CA PRO A 27 -11.25 12.76 -5.22
C PRO A 27 -11.68 11.57 -4.34
N PHE A 28 -11.05 10.39 -4.44
CA PHE A 28 -11.39 9.29 -3.54
C PHE A 28 -11.15 9.69 -2.08
N PRO A 29 -12.01 9.24 -1.15
CA PRO A 29 -11.81 9.55 0.25
C PRO A 29 -10.62 8.78 0.80
N PHE A 30 -9.94 9.35 1.78
CA PHE A 30 -9.06 8.58 2.63
C PHE A 30 -9.88 7.51 3.37
N ASP A 31 -9.27 6.34 3.54
CA ASP A 31 -9.67 5.35 4.52
C ASP A 31 -8.78 5.40 5.78
N GLY A 32 -9.09 4.62 6.81
CA GLY A 32 -8.47 4.69 8.14
C GLY A 32 -6.95 4.65 8.09
N ASP A 33 -6.36 3.65 7.44
CA ASP A 33 -4.89 3.55 7.31
C ASP A 33 -4.29 4.77 6.60
N GLN A 34 -4.92 5.26 5.52
CA GLN A 34 -4.42 6.40 4.74
C GLN A 34 -4.51 7.71 5.54
N ALA A 35 -5.63 7.94 6.22
CA ALA A 35 -5.81 9.09 7.10
C ALA A 35 -4.79 9.06 8.25
N PHE A 36 -4.47 7.88 8.78
CA PHE A 36 -3.45 7.72 9.81
C PHE A 36 -2.03 7.95 9.29
N PHE A 37 -1.69 7.44 8.10
CA PHE A 37 -0.38 7.70 7.47
C PHE A 37 -0.20 9.19 7.17
N ARG A 38 -1.26 9.85 6.68
CA ARG A 38 -1.29 11.29 6.48
C ARG A 38 -1.08 12.04 7.78
N LEU A 39 -1.74 11.62 8.87
CA LEU A 39 -1.56 12.24 10.19
C LEU A 39 -0.11 12.12 10.66
N GLY A 40 0.47 10.92 10.65
CA GLY A 40 1.88 10.74 11.04
C GLY A 40 2.85 11.55 10.19
N ALA A 41 2.59 11.67 8.89
CA ALA A 41 3.36 12.52 8.00
C ALA A 41 3.19 14.02 8.30
N LEU A 42 2.00 14.49 8.65
CA LEU A 42 1.77 15.87 9.07
C LEU A 42 2.51 16.19 10.37
N GLU A 43 2.50 15.26 11.32
CA GLU A 43 3.23 15.38 12.58
C GLU A 43 4.74 15.48 12.34
N MET A 44 5.28 14.70 11.39
CA MET A 44 6.68 14.84 10.95
C MET A 44 6.99 16.23 10.37
N GLN A 45 6.05 16.83 9.63
CA GLN A 45 6.19 18.20 9.11
C GLN A 45 6.27 19.23 10.23
N GLN A 46 5.62 18.97 11.36
CA GLN A 46 5.66 19.80 12.56
C GLN A 46 6.91 19.54 13.43
N GLY A 47 7.84 18.70 12.97
CA GLY A 47 9.08 18.39 13.68
C GLY A 47 8.96 17.24 14.69
N LYS A 48 7.80 16.56 14.76
CA LYS A 48 7.66 15.35 15.59
C LYS A 48 8.43 14.18 14.99
N VAL A 49 8.98 13.34 15.86
CA VAL A 49 9.78 12.16 15.48
C VAL A 49 8.91 10.91 15.55
N LEU A 50 8.85 10.16 14.44
CA LEU A 50 8.17 8.87 14.38
C LEU A 50 8.64 7.91 15.49
N TYR A 51 7.70 7.13 16.00
CA TYR A 51 7.79 6.18 17.11
C TYR A 51 8.03 6.80 18.50
N ARG A 52 8.68 7.96 18.59
CA ARG A 52 8.87 8.70 19.84
C ARG A 52 7.66 9.57 20.17
N ASP A 53 7.24 10.38 19.22
CA ASP A 53 6.20 11.39 19.39
C ASP A 53 4.88 10.97 18.69
N PHE A 54 4.97 10.07 17.71
CA PHE A 54 3.84 9.48 17.00
C PHE A 54 4.12 8.01 16.70
N TRP A 55 3.37 7.08 17.29
CA TRP A 55 3.69 5.65 17.20
C TRP A 55 2.73 4.86 16.29
N ASP A 56 3.32 4.01 15.44
CA ASP A 56 2.67 3.00 14.60
C ASP A 56 3.57 1.75 14.51
N ILE A 57 3.00 0.59 14.20
CA ILE A 57 3.74 -0.65 13.90
C ILE A 57 4.39 -0.64 12.51
N LYS A 58 3.85 0.15 11.57
CA LYS A 58 4.30 0.21 10.18
C LYS A 58 5.67 0.88 10.09
N GLN A 59 6.48 0.41 9.13
CA GLN A 59 7.84 0.90 8.90
C GLN A 59 7.83 2.32 8.28
N PRO A 60 8.93 3.10 8.38
CA PRO A 60 8.87 4.55 8.17
C PRO A 60 8.71 4.94 6.69
N GLY A 61 8.88 4.01 5.76
CA GLY A 61 8.77 4.23 4.33
C GLY A 61 7.38 4.74 3.92
N ILE A 62 6.30 4.24 4.55
CA ILE A 62 4.94 4.70 4.23
C ILE A 62 4.72 6.15 4.68
N PHE A 63 5.15 6.50 5.89
CA PHE A 63 5.07 7.87 6.39
C PHE A 63 5.95 8.83 5.58
N SER A 64 7.13 8.38 5.15
CA SER A 64 8.01 9.16 4.28
C SER A 64 7.39 9.42 2.91
N PHE A 65 6.65 8.45 2.36
CA PHE A 65 5.89 8.63 1.11
C PHE A 65 4.80 9.70 1.28
N TYR A 66 3.99 9.61 2.34
CA TYR A 66 2.95 10.60 2.64
C TYR A 66 3.53 11.97 2.98
N PHE A 67 4.67 12.03 3.65
CA PHE A 67 5.36 13.28 3.98
C PHE A 67 5.82 13.99 2.71
N LEU A 68 6.45 13.27 1.79
CA LEU A 68 6.87 13.84 0.50
C LEU A 68 5.67 14.26 -0.35
N ALA A 69 4.65 13.43 -0.43
CA ALA A 69 3.42 13.72 -1.17
C ALA A 69 2.70 14.96 -0.61
N GLY A 70 2.53 15.01 0.72
CA GLY A 70 1.89 16.12 1.42
C GLY A 70 2.66 17.43 1.31
N THR A 71 4.00 17.36 1.33
CA THR A 71 4.85 18.54 1.17
C THR A 71 4.80 19.11 -0.25
N LEU A 72 4.74 18.25 -1.28
CA LEU A 72 4.76 18.68 -2.68
C LEU A 72 3.38 19.09 -3.21
N PHE A 73 2.33 18.40 -2.80
CA PHE A 73 0.99 18.51 -3.39
C PHE A 73 -0.12 18.80 -2.36
N GLY A 74 0.23 18.89 -1.07
CA GLY A 74 -0.70 19.18 0.03
C GLY A 74 -1.11 17.95 0.82
N PHE A 75 -1.25 18.10 2.15
CA PHE A 75 -1.70 17.07 3.08
C PHE A 75 -3.23 16.84 3.02
N ASN A 76 -3.75 16.62 1.81
CA ASN A 76 -5.15 16.30 1.53
C ASN A 76 -5.23 15.15 0.52
N GLU A 77 -6.41 14.59 0.33
CA GLU A 77 -6.66 13.42 -0.52
C GLU A 77 -6.18 13.61 -1.95
N ILE A 78 -6.53 14.74 -2.56
CA ILE A 78 -6.14 15.05 -3.93
C ILE A 78 -4.62 15.13 -4.03
N GLY A 79 -3.96 15.82 -3.09
CA GLY A 79 -2.51 15.98 -3.10
C GLY A 79 -1.77 14.65 -3.03
N ILE A 80 -2.17 13.78 -2.10
CA ILE A 80 -1.58 12.45 -1.95
C ILE A 80 -1.85 11.58 -3.19
N HIS A 81 -3.08 11.57 -3.71
CA HIS A 81 -3.43 10.78 -4.89
C HIS A 81 -2.78 11.30 -6.18
N VAL A 82 -2.54 12.62 -6.31
CA VAL A 82 -1.77 13.20 -7.42
C VAL A 82 -0.33 12.68 -7.38
N PHE A 83 0.29 12.68 -6.20
CA PHE A 83 1.65 12.15 -6.04
C PHE A 83 1.71 10.66 -6.41
N GLU A 84 0.76 9.86 -5.94
CA GLU A 84 0.65 8.46 -6.32
C GLU A 84 0.46 8.28 -7.83
N LEU A 85 -0.37 9.10 -8.48
CA LEU A 85 -0.57 9.04 -9.93
C LEU A 85 0.72 9.29 -10.69
N ILE A 86 1.48 10.33 -10.31
CA ILE A 86 2.79 10.61 -10.92
C ILE A 86 3.74 9.42 -10.70
N TYR A 87 3.75 8.86 -9.49
CA TYR A 87 4.55 7.68 -9.15
C TYR A 87 4.21 6.46 -10.02
N MET A 88 2.92 6.17 -10.19
CA MET A 88 2.42 5.04 -10.98
C MET A 88 2.57 5.23 -12.49
N VAL A 89 2.50 6.47 -12.99
CA VAL A 89 2.82 6.81 -14.39
C VAL A 89 4.31 6.63 -14.65
N PHE A 90 5.16 7.07 -13.73
CA PHE A 90 6.60 6.84 -13.84
C PHE A 90 6.92 5.33 -13.83
N PHE A 91 6.28 4.56 -12.94
CA PHE A 91 6.38 3.11 -12.95
C PHE A 91 5.93 2.50 -14.30
N SER A 92 4.82 2.98 -14.86
CA SER A 92 4.31 2.56 -16.17
C SER A 92 5.32 2.78 -17.30
N ILE A 93 6.03 3.92 -17.29
CA ILE A 93 7.13 4.18 -18.24
C ILE A 93 8.25 3.17 -18.05
N ILE A 94 8.66 2.90 -16.82
CA ILE A 94 9.70 1.90 -16.52
C ILE A 94 9.29 0.50 -17.03
N LEU A 95 8.05 0.08 -16.84
CA LEU A 95 7.55 -1.19 -17.38
C LEU A 95 7.72 -1.28 -18.89
N LEU A 96 7.37 -0.20 -19.62
CA LEU A 96 7.57 -0.14 -21.09
C LEU A 96 9.04 -0.22 -21.47
N LEU A 97 9.90 0.58 -20.84
CA LEU A 97 11.32 0.64 -21.17
C LEU A 97 12.05 -0.67 -20.89
N THR A 98 11.62 -1.41 -19.86
CA THR A 98 12.27 -2.63 -19.42
C THR A 98 11.73 -3.87 -20.12
N LEU A 99 10.41 -4.01 -20.26
CA LEU A 99 9.78 -5.25 -20.69
C LEU A 99 9.52 -5.35 -22.20
N LYS A 100 9.74 -4.30 -23.00
CA LYS A 100 9.41 -4.32 -24.44
C LYS A 100 9.99 -5.50 -25.22
N SER A 101 11.21 -5.92 -24.89
CA SER A 101 11.89 -7.06 -25.54
C SER A 101 11.43 -8.44 -25.04
N TYR A 102 10.59 -8.49 -24.00
CA TYR A 102 10.07 -9.75 -23.44
C TYR A 102 8.88 -10.31 -24.23
N PHE A 103 8.19 -9.43 -24.96
CA PHE A 103 7.03 -9.79 -25.78
C PHE A 103 7.40 -9.94 -27.25
N ARG A 104 6.72 -10.85 -27.94
CA ARG A 104 6.87 -11.05 -29.39
C ARG A 104 6.24 -9.91 -30.17
N HIS A 105 5.08 -9.42 -29.71
CA HIS A 105 4.30 -8.41 -30.40
C HIS A 105 4.40 -7.05 -29.70
N GLN A 106 4.91 -6.05 -30.43
CA GLN A 106 5.12 -4.69 -29.90
C GLN A 106 3.83 -4.01 -29.42
N ILE A 107 2.70 -4.28 -30.10
CA ILE A 107 1.39 -3.76 -29.68
C ILE A 107 1.01 -4.33 -28.32
N ILE A 108 1.20 -5.64 -28.11
CA ILE A 108 0.90 -6.28 -26.82
C ILE A 108 1.87 -5.82 -25.74
N ALA A 109 3.14 -5.63 -26.08
CA ALA A 109 4.13 -5.03 -25.17
C ALA A 109 3.69 -3.66 -24.66
N SER A 110 2.99 -2.87 -25.49
CA SER A 110 2.49 -1.54 -25.12
C SER A 110 1.38 -1.63 -24.05
N LEU A 111 0.70 -2.78 -23.92
CA LEU A 111 -0.41 -2.98 -22.98
C LEU A 111 0.03 -3.36 -21.55
N VAL A 112 1.32 -3.66 -21.33
CA VAL A 112 1.80 -4.07 -19.98
C VAL A 112 1.40 -3.08 -18.89
N PRO A 113 1.60 -1.76 -19.06
CA PRO A 113 1.22 -0.81 -18.02
C PRO A 113 -0.29 -0.77 -17.77
N LEU A 114 -1.10 -0.93 -18.84
CA LEU A 114 -2.55 -0.96 -18.71
C LEU A 114 -3.01 -2.19 -17.90
N LEU A 115 -2.42 -3.37 -18.17
CA LEU A 115 -2.76 -4.62 -17.48
C LEU A 115 -2.11 -4.76 -16.10
N THR A 116 -1.28 -3.80 -15.69
CA THR A 116 -0.69 -3.72 -14.34
C THR A 116 -1.29 -2.52 -13.59
N VAL A 117 -0.78 -1.32 -13.87
CA VAL A 117 -1.19 -0.05 -13.24
C VAL A 117 -2.61 0.37 -13.60
N GLY A 118 -3.01 0.20 -14.86
CA GLY A 118 -4.38 0.54 -15.28
C GLY A 118 -5.43 -0.31 -14.54
N VAL A 119 -5.22 -1.62 -14.49
CA VAL A 119 -6.09 -2.54 -13.73
C VAL A 119 -6.06 -2.23 -12.24
N TYR A 120 -4.89 -1.92 -11.66
CA TYR A 120 -4.79 -1.46 -10.26
C TYR A 120 -5.76 -0.33 -9.95
N TYR A 121 -5.75 0.76 -10.74
CA TYR A 121 -6.70 1.85 -10.53
C TYR A 121 -8.15 1.40 -10.77
N ILE A 122 -8.42 0.62 -11.83
CA ILE A 122 -9.78 0.17 -12.14
C ILE A 122 -10.39 -0.59 -10.95
N VAL A 123 -9.64 -1.49 -10.30
CA VAL A 123 -10.17 -2.35 -9.24
C VAL A 123 -10.09 -1.74 -7.84
N SER A 124 -9.23 -0.75 -7.63
CA SER A 124 -8.98 -0.18 -6.29
C SER A 124 -10.13 0.69 -5.79
N GLY A 125 -10.60 0.42 -4.57
CA GLY A 125 -11.50 1.29 -3.81
C GLY A 125 -10.73 2.30 -2.93
N ALA A 126 -11.46 3.10 -2.14
CA ALA A 126 -10.87 3.98 -1.12
C ALA A 126 -9.90 3.21 -0.20
N TRP A 127 -10.31 2.03 0.27
CA TRP A 127 -9.51 1.12 1.11
C TRP A 127 -8.17 0.65 0.49
N HIS A 128 -8.00 0.76 -0.83
CA HIS A 128 -6.91 0.12 -1.58
C HIS A 128 -5.81 1.09 -2.02
N LEU A 129 -6.16 2.34 -2.31
CA LEU A 129 -5.25 3.33 -2.88
C LEU A 129 -4.10 3.64 -1.92
N THR A 130 -2.94 4.03 -2.44
CA THR A 130 -1.79 4.48 -1.63
C THR A 130 -1.42 3.54 -0.46
N GLN A 131 -1.77 2.26 -0.53
CA GLN A 131 -1.42 1.26 0.47
C GLN A 131 -0.01 0.75 0.24
N VAL A 132 0.63 0.29 1.31
CA VAL A 132 2.01 -0.22 1.28
C VAL A 132 2.20 -1.24 0.15
N GLU A 133 1.29 -2.19 0.02
CA GLU A 133 1.37 -3.31 -0.93
C GLU A 133 1.30 -2.87 -2.39
N ALA A 134 0.56 -1.80 -2.69
CA ALA A 134 0.52 -1.23 -4.02
C ALA A 134 1.80 -0.42 -4.31
N LEU A 135 2.22 0.44 -3.37
CA LEU A 135 3.36 1.34 -3.54
C LEU A 135 4.67 0.57 -3.72
N VAL A 136 4.90 -0.51 -2.96
CA VAL A 136 6.14 -1.29 -3.10
C VAL A 136 6.26 -2.00 -4.44
N GLY A 137 5.17 -2.16 -5.19
CA GLY A 137 5.19 -2.83 -6.50
C GLY A 137 6.24 -2.26 -7.45
N PHE A 138 6.47 -0.95 -7.41
CA PHE A 138 7.47 -0.31 -8.25
C PHE A 138 8.93 -0.61 -7.84
N PRO A 139 9.41 -0.29 -6.62
CA PRO A 139 10.79 -0.61 -6.22
C PRO A 139 11.04 -2.12 -6.18
N LEU A 140 10.02 -2.93 -5.86
CA LEU A 140 10.11 -4.39 -5.92
C LEU A 140 10.29 -4.88 -7.36
N PHE A 141 9.59 -4.29 -8.34
CA PHE A 141 9.82 -4.56 -9.75
C PHE A 141 11.23 -4.19 -10.21
N LEU A 142 11.76 -3.03 -9.78
CA LEU A 142 13.12 -2.64 -10.13
C LEU A 142 14.16 -3.60 -9.54
N CYS A 143 13.98 -4.04 -8.29
CA CYS A 143 14.81 -5.08 -7.65
C CYS A 143 14.76 -6.39 -8.45
N PHE A 144 13.55 -6.84 -8.77
CA PHE A 144 13.31 -7.99 -9.65
C PHE A 144 14.04 -7.85 -11.00
N TRP A 145 13.93 -6.69 -11.65
CA TRP A 145 14.49 -6.46 -12.98
C TRP A 145 16.02 -6.41 -12.97
N ALA A 146 16.62 -5.75 -11.98
CA ALA A 146 18.06 -5.72 -11.78
C ALA A 146 18.62 -7.13 -11.53
N THR A 147 17.91 -7.92 -10.72
CA THR A 147 18.22 -9.34 -10.50
C THR A 147 18.13 -10.13 -11.79
N PHE A 148 17.06 -10.00 -12.57
CA PHE A 148 16.92 -10.66 -13.87
C PHE A 148 18.07 -10.31 -14.84
N LYS A 149 18.42 -9.03 -14.95
CA LYS A 149 19.52 -8.61 -15.84
C LYS A 149 20.86 -9.19 -15.43
N SER A 150 21.06 -9.45 -14.14
CA SER A 150 22.30 -10.04 -13.62
C SER A 150 22.55 -11.47 -14.13
N PHE A 151 21.52 -12.25 -14.49
CA PHE A 151 21.66 -13.62 -15.03
C PHE A 151 22.52 -13.70 -16.30
N LYS A 152 22.58 -12.61 -17.08
CA LYS A 152 23.33 -12.54 -18.35
C LYS A 152 24.69 -11.85 -18.20
N LYS A 153 25.10 -11.51 -16.99
CA LYS A 153 26.26 -10.67 -16.69
C LYS A 153 27.17 -11.35 -15.67
N GLU A 154 28.45 -11.02 -15.72
CA GLU A 154 29.48 -11.54 -14.82
C GLU A 154 30.39 -10.39 -14.35
N GLY A 155 31.18 -10.64 -13.30
CA GLY A 155 32.14 -9.69 -12.74
C GLY A 155 31.50 -8.38 -12.30
N LYS A 156 32.15 -7.25 -12.62
CA LYS A 156 31.72 -5.90 -12.20
C LYS A 156 30.29 -5.56 -12.64
N GLN A 157 29.87 -5.99 -13.83
CA GLN A 157 28.51 -5.68 -14.32
C GLN A 157 27.44 -6.38 -13.48
N ARG A 158 27.69 -7.64 -13.10
CA ARG A 158 26.79 -8.40 -12.21
C ARG A 158 26.75 -7.77 -10.83
N PHE A 159 27.92 -7.41 -10.30
CA PHE A 159 28.07 -6.75 -9.00
C PHE A 159 27.20 -5.49 -8.91
N TYR A 160 27.33 -4.55 -9.87
CA TYR A 160 26.55 -3.30 -9.83
C TYR A 160 25.04 -3.52 -9.97
N LEU A 161 24.61 -4.49 -10.78
CA LEU A 161 23.19 -4.82 -10.91
C LEU A 161 22.63 -5.40 -9.62
N LEU A 162 23.38 -6.27 -8.94
CA LEU A 162 22.96 -6.86 -7.68
C LEU A 162 23.09 -5.90 -6.50
N LEU A 163 24.01 -4.93 -6.56
CA LEU A 163 24.08 -3.82 -5.62
C LEU A 163 22.83 -2.94 -5.75
N MET A 164 22.45 -2.59 -6.98
CA MET A 164 21.22 -1.84 -7.25
C MET A 164 19.98 -2.64 -6.81
N SER A 165 19.95 -3.95 -7.08
CA SER A 165 18.90 -4.85 -6.59
C SER A 165 18.80 -4.80 -5.06
N GLY A 166 19.92 -4.91 -4.36
CA GLY A 166 19.99 -4.78 -2.90
C GLY A 166 19.49 -3.43 -2.40
N LEU A 167 19.91 -2.32 -3.01
CA LEU A 167 19.46 -0.96 -2.65
C LEU A 167 17.94 -0.82 -2.75
N LEU A 168 17.36 -1.30 -3.84
CA LEU A 168 15.92 -1.27 -4.07
C LEU A 168 15.18 -2.23 -3.12
N GLY A 169 15.76 -3.39 -2.83
CA GLY A 169 15.26 -4.30 -1.81
C GLY A 169 15.25 -3.66 -0.42
N GLY A 170 16.32 -2.97 -0.05
CA GLY A 170 16.39 -2.22 1.21
C GLY A 170 15.34 -1.12 1.29
N LEU A 171 15.06 -0.41 0.19
CA LEU A 171 13.94 0.55 0.12
C LEU A 171 12.58 -0.14 0.33
N VAL A 172 12.34 -1.31 -0.28
CA VAL A 172 11.11 -2.10 -0.05
C VAL A 172 10.98 -2.49 1.43
N LEU A 173 12.08 -2.85 2.10
CA LEU A 173 12.09 -3.20 3.51
C LEU A 173 11.78 -2.02 4.43
N LEU A 174 12.06 -0.78 4.02
CA LEU A 174 11.62 0.42 4.74
C LEU A 174 10.09 0.59 4.74
N PHE A 175 9.37 -0.07 3.82
CA PHE A 175 7.91 -0.10 3.84
C PHE A 175 7.35 -1.28 4.63
N LYS A 176 7.95 -2.48 4.49
CA LYS A 176 7.53 -3.67 5.23
C LYS A 176 8.60 -4.75 5.26
N PHE A 177 9.02 -5.18 6.45
CA PHE A 177 10.04 -6.23 6.57
C PHE A 177 9.60 -7.61 6.10
N LEU A 178 8.29 -7.91 6.13
CA LEU A 178 7.76 -9.18 5.64
C LEU A 178 8.08 -9.41 4.14
N PHE A 179 8.29 -8.34 3.36
CA PHE A 179 8.67 -8.44 1.96
C PHE A 179 10.09 -8.98 1.74
N LEU A 180 10.90 -9.13 2.80
CA LEU A 180 12.20 -9.81 2.73
C LEU A 180 12.07 -11.21 2.13
N LEU A 181 10.98 -11.92 2.40
CA LEU A 181 10.75 -13.25 1.85
C LEU A 181 10.72 -13.24 0.31
N ILE A 182 10.07 -12.25 -0.30
CA ILE A 182 10.03 -12.09 -1.76
C ILE A 182 11.41 -11.70 -2.29
N LEU A 183 12.09 -10.75 -1.65
CA LEU A 183 13.41 -10.28 -2.07
C LEU A 183 14.45 -11.43 -2.05
N VAL A 184 14.50 -12.16 -0.93
CA VAL A 184 15.37 -13.33 -0.76
C VAL A 184 15.07 -14.38 -1.82
N SER A 185 13.81 -14.59 -2.19
CA SER A 185 13.47 -15.55 -3.25
C SER A 185 14.08 -15.19 -4.62
N PHE A 186 14.16 -13.90 -4.97
CA PHE A 186 14.81 -13.45 -6.20
C PHE A 186 16.31 -13.70 -6.16
N TRP A 187 16.95 -13.37 -5.03
CA TRP A 187 18.38 -13.53 -4.82
C TRP A 187 18.80 -15.00 -4.71
N LEU A 188 17.98 -15.84 -4.07
CA LEU A 188 18.18 -17.29 -4.05
C LEU A 188 18.10 -17.86 -5.47
N THR A 189 17.18 -17.39 -6.30
CA THR A 189 17.03 -17.90 -7.67
C THR A 189 18.30 -17.66 -8.50
N ILE A 190 18.91 -16.47 -8.42
CA ILE A 190 20.18 -16.18 -9.12
C ILE A 190 21.36 -16.93 -8.49
N LEU A 191 21.40 -17.09 -7.17
CA LEU A 191 22.45 -17.86 -6.49
C LEU A 191 22.41 -19.34 -6.90
N MET A 192 21.21 -19.95 -6.85
CA MET A 192 20.99 -21.33 -7.29
C MET A 192 21.34 -21.51 -8.77
N TYR A 193 20.98 -20.57 -9.63
CA TYR A 193 21.39 -20.61 -11.04
C TYR A 193 22.92 -20.59 -11.19
N SER A 194 23.62 -19.73 -10.45
CA SER A 194 25.08 -19.66 -10.50
C SER A 194 25.75 -20.95 -10.04
N ILE A 195 25.28 -21.54 -8.95
CA ILE A 195 25.87 -22.75 -8.37
C ILE A 195 25.52 -23.96 -9.24
N LEU A 196 24.23 -24.18 -9.50
CA LEU A 196 23.73 -25.43 -10.08
C LEU A 196 23.86 -25.49 -11.60
N ILE A 197 23.78 -24.34 -12.29
CA ILE A 197 23.79 -24.29 -13.76
C ILE A 197 25.13 -23.79 -14.30
N LYS A 198 25.69 -22.73 -13.70
CA LYS A 198 26.98 -22.19 -14.14
C LYS A 198 28.19 -22.89 -13.53
N GLY A 199 28.03 -23.57 -12.39
CA GLY A 199 29.14 -24.19 -11.68
C GLY A 199 30.13 -23.17 -11.11
N ASP A 200 29.67 -21.94 -10.83
CA ASP A 200 30.52 -20.90 -10.27
C ASP A 200 31.00 -21.29 -8.86
N SER A 201 32.26 -20.98 -8.55
CA SER A 201 32.84 -21.26 -7.23
C SER A 201 32.16 -20.44 -6.12
N ILE A 202 32.22 -20.94 -4.88
CA ILE A 202 31.67 -20.26 -3.70
C ILE A 202 32.25 -18.85 -3.56
N GLN A 203 33.56 -18.68 -3.79
CA GLN A 203 34.24 -17.38 -3.71
C GLN A 203 33.72 -16.38 -4.75
N LYS A 204 33.48 -16.83 -6.00
CA LYS A 204 32.90 -15.98 -7.05
C LYS A 204 31.47 -15.58 -6.70
N ASN A 205 30.64 -16.53 -6.24
CA ASN A 205 29.27 -16.23 -5.82
C ASN A 205 29.21 -15.28 -4.60
N PHE A 206 30.11 -15.46 -3.63
CA PHE A 206 30.20 -14.58 -2.48
C PHE A 206 30.52 -13.14 -2.89
N SER A 207 31.53 -12.95 -3.75
CA SER A 207 31.96 -11.63 -4.20
C SER A 207 31.02 -10.95 -5.20
N GLU A 208 30.44 -11.69 -6.16
CA GLU A 208 29.60 -11.11 -7.20
C GLU A 208 28.11 -11.05 -6.85
N ILE A 209 27.63 -11.86 -5.89
CA ILE A 209 26.21 -11.96 -5.53
C ILE A 209 25.99 -11.49 -4.09
N PHE A 210 26.60 -12.15 -3.11
CA PHE A 210 26.28 -11.92 -1.70
C PHE A 210 26.69 -10.52 -1.22
N ILE A 211 27.96 -10.16 -1.40
CA ILE A 211 28.50 -8.85 -0.99
C ILE A 211 27.68 -7.67 -1.56
N PRO A 212 27.44 -7.56 -2.88
CA PRO A 212 26.72 -6.41 -3.41
C PRO A 212 25.27 -6.34 -2.92
N ILE A 213 24.57 -7.48 -2.81
CA ILE A 213 23.21 -7.52 -2.26
C ILE A 213 23.22 -7.04 -0.80
N PHE A 214 24.12 -7.57 0.02
CA PHE A 214 24.24 -7.20 1.43
C PHE A 214 24.50 -5.71 1.59
N ILE A 215 25.52 -5.17 0.91
CA ILE A 215 25.83 -3.73 0.93
C ILE A 215 24.61 -2.92 0.49
N GLY A 216 23.95 -3.34 -0.59
CA GLY A 216 22.78 -2.66 -1.13
C GLY A 216 21.62 -2.63 -0.16
N VAL A 217 21.25 -3.75 0.46
CA VAL A 217 20.14 -3.82 1.42
C VAL A 217 20.44 -3.04 2.69
N THR A 218 21.66 -3.18 3.20
CA THR A 218 22.07 -2.58 4.47
C THR A 218 22.17 -1.06 4.36
N PHE A 219 22.54 -0.50 3.21
CA PHE A 219 22.69 0.95 3.04
C PHE A 219 21.44 1.79 3.41
N PRO A 220 20.25 1.63 2.78
CA PRO A 220 19.07 2.42 3.13
C PRO A 220 18.59 2.15 4.57
N LEU A 221 18.76 0.92 5.07
CA LEU A 221 18.44 0.58 6.45
C LEU A 221 19.36 1.31 7.45
N LEU A 222 20.67 1.39 7.15
CA LEU A 222 21.63 2.13 7.98
C LEU A 222 21.38 3.63 7.94
N VAL A 223 20.99 4.19 6.80
CA VAL A 223 20.62 5.62 6.69
C VAL A 223 19.45 5.94 7.64
N VAL A 224 18.39 5.13 7.60
CA VAL A 224 17.22 5.31 8.48
C VAL A 224 17.55 5.02 9.94
N ALA A 225 18.35 3.98 10.23
CA ALA A 225 18.82 3.68 11.58
C ALA A 225 19.66 4.84 12.14
N SER A 226 20.56 5.42 11.33
CA SER A 226 21.40 6.56 11.72
C SER A 226 20.56 7.79 12.07
N TYR A 227 19.49 8.04 11.30
CA TYR A 227 18.51 9.07 11.65
C TYR A 227 17.86 8.80 13.01
N PHE A 228 17.38 7.58 13.27
CA PHE A 228 16.77 7.27 14.57
C PHE A 228 17.74 7.25 15.74
N ILE A 229 19.02 6.99 15.50
CA ILE A 229 20.09 7.15 16.48
C ILE A 229 20.28 8.64 16.79
N SER A 230 20.34 9.51 15.78
CA SER A 230 20.59 10.95 15.99
C SER A 230 19.45 11.65 16.76
N VAL A 231 18.23 11.12 16.71
CA VAL A 231 17.07 11.62 17.47
C VAL A 231 16.72 10.78 18.71
N ASN A 232 17.66 9.95 19.18
CA ASN A 232 17.53 9.11 20.40
C ASN A 232 16.29 8.20 20.44
N SER A 233 15.84 7.72 19.29
CA SER A 233 14.61 6.91 19.16
C SER A 233 14.87 5.48 18.65
N PHE A 234 16.13 5.13 18.39
CA PHE A 234 16.51 3.84 17.83
C PHE A 234 16.06 2.63 18.66
N ALA A 235 16.13 2.71 20.00
CA ALA A 235 15.67 1.64 20.87
C ALA A 235 14.16 1.37 20.72
N ILE A 236 13.35 2.42 20.57
CA ILE A 236 11.90 2.32 20.38
C ILE A 236 11.60 1.69 19.01
N VAL A 237 12.34 2.10 17.97
CA VAL A 237 12.24 1.55 16.62
C VAL A 237 12.57 0.06 16.61
N LEU A 238 13.66 -0.35 17.26
CA LEU A 238 14.03 -1.77 17.38
C LEU A 238 12.95 -2.58 18.10
N LYS A 239 12.41 -2.08 19.22
CA LYS A 239 11.29 -2.73 19.93
C LYS A 239 10.08 -2.85 19.01
N THR A 240 9.71 -1.76 18.32
CA THR A 240 8.54 -1.70 17.44
C THR A 240 8.64 -2.65 16.25
N PHE A 241 9.84 -2.87 15.70
CA PHE A 241 10.01 -3.70 14.51
C PHE A 241 10.29 -5.17 14.78
N PHE A 242 11.03 -5.48 15.84
CA PHE A 242 11.53 -6.85 16.06
C PHE A 242 10.92 -7.53 17.27
N ILE A 243 10.43 -6.77 18.25
CA ILE A 243 9.83 -7.34 19.48
C ILE A 243 8.31 -7.37 19.34
N TYR A 244 7.73 -6.25 18.92
CA TYR A 244 6.28 -6.08 18.91
C TYR A 244 5.51 -6.96 17.91
N PRO A 245 5.93 -7.12 16.63
CA PRO A 245 5.16 -7.91 15.68
C PRO A 245 5.08 -9.40 16.04
N PRO A 246 6.16 -10.08 16.49
CA PRO A 246 6.06 -11.44 17.00
C PRO A 246 5.08 -11.58 18.18
N MET A 247 4.98 -10.58 19.06
CA MET A 247 4.02 -10.61 20.18
C MET A 247 2.57 -10.51 19.70
N ILE A 248 2.29 -9.70 18.68
CA ILE A 248 0.94 -9.66 18.07
C ILE A 248 0.62 -10.98 17.38
N VAL A 249 1.56 -11.51 16.59
CA VAL A 249 1.36 -12.77 15.87
C VAL A 249 1.20 -13.95 16.81
N ALA A 250 1.91 -13.99 17.95
CA ALA A 250 1.75 -15.04 18.95
C ALA A 250 0.35 -15.09 19.56
N ASN A 251 -0.38 -13.96 19.55
CA ASN A 251 -1.75 -13.84 20.06
C ASN A 251 -2.78 -13.68 18.94
N ALA A 252 -2.37 -13.85 17.69
CA ALA A 252 -3.21 -13.72 16.52
C ALA A 252 -4.17 -14.91 16.40
N VAL A 253 -5.42 -14.61 16.07
CA VAL A 253 -6.37 -15.61 15.60
C VAL A 253 -6.55 -15.41 14.10
N PHE A 254 -6.49 -16.50 13.34
CA PHE A 254 -6.71 -16.47 11.90
C PHE A 254 -8.08 -15.84 11.57
N ASN A 255 -8.08 -14.73 10.83
CA ASN A 255 -9.30 -14.05 10.46
C ASN A 255 -9.88 -14.64 9.17
N GLN A 256 -10.71 -15.69 9.33
CA GLN A 256 -11.34 -16.41 8.22
C GLN A 256 -12.21 -15.50 7.35
N THR A 257 -12.91 -14.52 7.96
CA THR A 257 -13.76 -13.57 7.24
C THR A 257 -12.92 -12.73 6.28
N ASN A 258 -11.84 -12.12 6.78
CA ASN A 258 -10.93 -11.32 5.95
C ASN A 258 -10.28 -12.16 4.86
N PHE A 259 -9.86 -13.40 5.17
CA PHE A 259 -9.32 -14.31 4.17
C PHE A 259 -10.29 -14.57 3.00
N ILE A 260 -11.56 -14.89 3.31
CA ILE A 260 -12.58 -15.17 2.30
C ILE A 260 -12.89 -13.91 1.49
N LEU A 261 -13.06 -12.77 2.15
CA LEU A 261 -13.34 -11.50 1.49
C LEU A 261 -12.19 -11.07 0.57
N GLY A 262 -10.95 -11.11 1.06
CA GLY A 262 -9.76 -10.79 0.27
C GLY A 262 -9.54 -11.73 -0.92
N THR A 263 -9.72 -13.04 -0.71
CA THR A 263 -9.63 -14.03 -1.81
C THR A 263 -10.72 -13.81 -2.84
N LYS A 264 -11.96 -13.60 -2.39
CA LYS A 264 -13.10 -13.30 -3.27
C LYS A 264 -12.84 -12.01 -4.05
N TRP A 265 -12.36 -10.97 -3.40
CA TRP A 265 -12.00 -9.71 -4.04
C TRP A 265 -10.92 -9.91 -5.12
N LEU A 266 -9.84 -10.64 -4.82
CA LEU A 266 -8.79 -10.96 -5.80
C LEU A 266 -9.40 -11.70 -7.00
N LEU A 267 -10.15 -12.77 -6.77
CA LEU A 267 -10.70 -13.59 -7.86
C LEU A 267 -11.69 -12.79 -8.72
N GLN A 268 -12.61 -12.04 -8.10
CA GLN A 268 -13.60 -11.25 -8.83
C GLN A 268 -12.96 -10.16 -9.69
N ASN A 269 -11.89 -9.53 -9.20
CA ASN A 269 -11.25 -8.42 -9.88
C ASN A 269 -10.10 -8.85 -10.81
N PHE A 270 -9.42 -9.97 -10.56
CA PHE A 270 -8.22 -10.36 -11.32
C PHE A 270 -8.37 -11.67 -12.10
N TYR A 271 -9.50 -12.39 -12.07
CA TYR A 271 -9.63 -13.65 -12.81
C TYR A 271 -9.24 -13.56 -14.30
N PRO A 272 -9.53 -12.49 -15.07
CA PRO A 272 -9.14 -12.43 -16.47
C PRO A 272 -7.62 -12.45 -16.64
N LEU A 273 -6.92 -11.71 -15.78
CA LEU A 273 -5.46 -11.65 -15.76
C LEU A 273 -4.86 -12.95 -15.25
N ILE A 274 -5.45 -13.59 -14.23
CA ILE A 274 -5.00 -14.88 -13.70
C ILE A 274 -5.07 -15.97 -14.79
N LEU A 275 -6.17 -16.02 -15.56
CA LEU A 275 -6.32 -16.98 -16.66
C LEU A 275 -5.27 -16.78 -17.75
N MET A 276 -5.02 -15.53 -18.16
CA MET A 276 -3.96 -15.21 -19.13
C MET A 276 -2.57 -15.52 -18.56
N ALA A 277 -2.33 -15.20 -17.29
CA ALA A 277 -1.08 -15.50 -16.61
C ALA A 277 -0.82 -17.02 -16.58
N ALA A 278 -1.83 -17.84 -16.34
CA ALA A 278 -1.70 -19.30 -16.38
C ALA A 278 -1.21 -19.81 -17.75
N VAL A 279 -1.72 -19.25 -18.86
CA VAL A 279 -1.23 -19.57 -20.21
C VAL A 279 0.24 -19.19 -20.36
N ALA A 280 0.64 -18.00 -19.88
CA ALA A 280 2.01 -17.55 -19.93
C ALA A 280 2.95 -18.47 -19.17
N VAL A 281 2.56 -18.87 -17.96
CA VAL A 281 3.33 -19.76 -17.08
C VAL A 281 3.48 -21.13 -17.73
N TYR A 282 2.38 -21.73 -18.19
CA TYR A 282 2.40 -23.04 -18.84
C TYR A 282 3.32 -23.04 -20.06
N VAL A 283 3.14 -22.11 -21.00
CA VAL A 283 3.93 -22.10 -22.24
C VAL A 283 5.38 -21.67 -22.00
N SER A 284 5.62 -20.64 -21.19
CA SER A 284 6.96 -20.05 -21.09
C SER A 284 7.88 -20.83 -20.15
N LEU A 285 7.37 -21.44 -19.08
CA LEU A 285 8.20 -22.28 -18.21
C LEU A 285 8.40 -23.67 -18.81
N TYR A 286 7.33 -24.32 -19.29
CA TYR A 286 7.42 -25.69 -19.79
C TYR A 286 8.15 -25.78 -21.13
N LYS A 287 7.90 -24.85 -22.07
CA LYS A 287 8.47 -24.94 -23.44
C LYS A 287 9.75 -24.12 -23.63
N SER A 288 9.82 -22.91 -23.07
CA SER A 288 10.95 -21.99 -23.35
C SER A 288 11.93 -21.78 -22.19
N LYS A 289 11.63 -22.30 -20.99
CA LYS A 289 12.44 -22.15 -19.76
C LYS A 289 12.83 -20.68 -19.50
N ASN A 290 11.87 -19.76 -19.67
CA ASN A 290 12.14 -18.33 -19.60
C ASN A 290 12.38 -17.88 -18.14
N ILE A 291 13.60 -17.40 -17.86
CA ILE A 291 14.03 -16.96 -16.52
C ILE A 291 13.20 -15.77 -15.99
N LEU A 292 12.81 -14.83 -16.86
CA LEU A 292 11.98 -13.70 -16.42
C LEU A 292 10.61 -14.18 -15.94
N THR A 293 9.99 -15.10 -16.69
CA THR A 293 8.73 -15.74 -16.28
C THR A 293 8.91 -16.49 -14.96
N LEU A 294 10.02 -17.22 -14.78
CA LEU A 294 10.30 -17.95 -13.54
C LEU A 294 10.32 -17.01 -12.34
N LEU A 295 11.04 -15.89 -12.43
CA LEU A 295 11.12 -14.91 -11.35
C LEU A 295 9.74 -14.27 -11.05
N LEU A 296 8.88 -14.06 -12.05
CA LEU A 296 7.52 -13.54 -11.83
C LEU A 296 6.64 -14.56 -11.11
N VAL A 297 6.79 -15.86 -11.42
CA VAL A 297 6.09 -16.94 -10.71
C VAL A 297 6.60 -17.06 -9.28
N VAL A 298 7.91 -16.97 -9.08
CA VAL A 298 8.53 -16.91 -7.75
C VAL A 298 7.96 -15.74 -6.95
N TRP A 299 7.81 -14.55 -7.56
CA TRP A 299 7.13 -13.42 -6.91
C TRP A 299 5.70 -13.80 -6.52
N CYS A 300 4.88 -14.35 -7.43
CA CYS A 300 3.50 -14.73 -7.08
C CYS A 300 3.43 -15.71 -5.90
N ILE A 301 4.28 -16.75 -5.90
CA ILE A 301 4.30 -17.78 -4.84
C ILE A 301 4.67 -17.15 -3.49
N PHE A 302 5.81 -16.46 -3.42
CA PHE A 302 6.25 -15.88 -2.15
C PHE A 302 5.44 -14.65 -1.74
N GLY A 303 4.81 -13.95 -2.69
CA GLY A 303 3.82 -12.90 -2.42
C GLY A 303 2.59 -13.46 -1.73
N LEU A 304 2.04 -14.58 -2.22
CA LEU A 304 0.96 -15.30 -1.55
C LEU A 304 1.38 -15.80 -0.16
N SER A 305 2.60 -16.34 -0.01
CA SER A 305 3.12 -16.73 1.30
C SER A 305 3.19 -15.54 2.27
N VAL A 306 3.66 -14.37 1.84
CA VAL A 306 3.65 -13.15 2.66
C VAL A 306 2.24 -12.72 3.04
N ILE A 307 1.27 -12.85 2.13
CA ILE A 307 -0.13 -12.57 2.45
C ILE A 307 -0.61 -13.51 3.55
N PHE A 308 -0.39 -14.83 3.42
CA PHE A 308 -0.85 -15.82 4.40
C PHE A 308 -0.15 -15.73 5.77
N LEU A 309 1.09 -15.25 5.82
CA LEU A 309 1.79 -14.99 7.09
C LEU A 309 1.16 -13.87 7.92
N GLN A 310 0.22 -13.09 7.36
CA GLN A 310 -0.46 -11.99 8.04
C GLN A 310 -1.82 -12.43 8.57
N GLU A 311 -1.86 -13.55 9.30
CA GLU A 311 -3.05 -14.32 9.69
C GLU A 311 -4.24 -13.48 10.21
N THR A 312 -3.97 -12.41 10.97
CA THR A 312 -5.00 -11.51 11.53
C THR A 312 -5.52 -10.44 10.58
N ALA A 313 -4.69 -10.04 9.62
CA ALA A 313 -4.88 -8.83 8.84
C ALA A 313 -5.11 -9.15 7.37
N LEU A 314 -5.69 -10.29 6.98
CA LEU A 314 -5.85 -10.75 5.58
C LEU A 314 -6.79 -9.90 4.69
N TRP A 315 -6.68 -8.57 4.76
CA TRP A 315 -7.46 -7.56 4.05
C TRP A 315 -7.28 -7.62 2.54
N GLU A 316 -8.26 -7.10 1.81
CA GLU A 316 -8.30 -7.06 0.34
C GLU A 316 -7.04 -6.42 -0.26
N TYR A 317 -6.57 -5.29 0.30
CA TYR A 317 -5.39 -4.58 -0.21
C TYR A 317 -4.09 -5.41 -0.09
N HIS A 318 -4.01 -6.43 0.77
CA HIS A 318 -2.81 -7.27 0.83
C HIS A 318 -2.56 -8.04 -0.47
N TYR A 319 -3.62 -8.38 -1.19
CA TYR A 319 -3.55 -9.04 -2.48
C TYR A 319 -3.01 -8.13 -3.59
N LEU A 320 -2.98 -6.82 -3.37
CA LEU A 320 -2.31 -5.89 -4.28
C LEU A 320 -0.84 -6.23 -4.44
N LEU A 321 -0.18 -6.90 -3.50
CA LEU A 321 1.22 -7.34 -3.66
C LEU A 321 1.47 -8.20 -4.92
N LEU A 322 0.41 -8.78 -5.50
CA LEU A 322 0.46 -9.64 -6.68
C LEU A 322 0.13 -8.92 -7.99
N PHE A 323 -0.32 -7.66 -7.96
CA PHE A 323 -0.85 -6.98 -9.16
C PHE A 323 0.20 -6.83 -10.26
N VAL A 324 1.46 -6.55 -9.88
CA VAL A 324 2.57 -6.40 -10.83
C VAL A 324 2.90 -7.72 -11.53
N PRO A 325 3.25 -8.82 -10.83
CA PRO A 325 3.60 -10.05 -11.51
C PRO A 325 2.41 -10.65 -12.28
N ILE A 326 1.18 -10.54 -11.75
CA ILE A 326 -0.03 -10.99 -12.45
C ILE A 326 -0.24 -10.20 -13.74
N GLY A 327 -0.14 -8.86 -13.72
CA GLY A 327 -0.35 -8.05 -14.91
C GLY A 327 0.72 -8.27 -16.00
N ILE A 328 1.99 -8.45 -15.61
CA ILE A 328 3.07 -8.78 -16.56
C ILE A 328 2.86 -10.18 -17.17
N LEU A 329 2.55 -11.18 -16.35
CA LEU A 329 2.27 -12.55 -16.82
C LEU A 329 1.02 -12.58 -17.70
N ALA A 330 -0.04 -11.87 -17.33
CA ALA A 330 -1.25 -11.73 -18.14
C ALA A 330 -0.94 -11.15 -19.52
N THR A 331 -0.14 -10.09 -19.58
CA THR A 331 0.30 -9.51 -20.86
C THR A 331 1.10 -10.51 -21.69
N LYS A 332 1.92 -11.34 -21.04
CA LYS A 332 2.65 -12.40 -21.74
C LYS A 332 1.73 -13.50 -22.25
N GLY A 333 0.69 -13.84 -21.51
CA GLY A 333 -0.34 -14.79 -21.92
C GLY A 333 -1.07 -14.31 -23.16
N LEU A 334 -1.45 -13.02 -23.16
CA LEU A 334 -2.05 -12.36 -24.32
C LEU A 334 -1.10 -12.36 -25.53
N ASP A 335 0.19 -12.09 -25.33
CA ASP A 335 1.21 -12.13 -26.39
C ASP A 335 1.34 -13.51 -27.04
N ILE A 336 1.17 -14.58 -26.26
CA ILE A 336 1.18 -15.96 -26.75
C ILE A 336 -0.09 -16.29 -27.52
N LEU A 337 -1.26 -15.92 -26.97
CA LEU A 337 -2.56 -16.19 -27.58
C LEU A 337 -2.82 -15.36 -28.85
N TRP A 338 -2.11 -14.24 -29.02
CA TRP A 338 -2.32 -13.30 -30.11
C TRP A 338 -2.28 -13.92 -31.51
N GLU A 339 -1.38 -14.86 -31.77
CA GLU A 339 -1.31 -15.53 -33.08
C GLU A 339 -2.51 -16.45 -33.33
N SER A 340 -2.97 -17.16 -32.30
CA SER A 340 -4.19 -17.97 -32.37
C SER A 340 -5.42 -17.11 -32.60
N LEU A 341 -5.50 -15.94 -31.96
CA LEU A 341 -6.61 -14.99 -32.14
C LEU A 341 -6.62 -14.36 -33.54
N LYS A 342 -5.44 -14.11 -34.14
CA LYS A 342 -5.31 -13.63 -35.52
C LYS A 342 -5.73 -14.66 -36.57
N GLY A 343 -5.55 -15.95 -36.27
CA GLY A 343 -5.90 -17.05 -37.17
C GLY A 343 -7.41 -17.31 -37.30
N LEU A 344 -8.25 -16.70 -36.45
CA LEU A 344 -9.70 -16.87 -36.51
C LEU A 344 -10.27 -16.18 -37.76
N LYS A 345 -11.01 -16.95 -38.58
CA LYS A 345 -11.60 -16.47 -39.86
C LYS A 345 -12.55 -15.27 -39.69
N SER A 346 -13.22 -15.15 -38.54
CA SER A 346 -14.12 -14.05 -38.22
C SER A 346 -13.57 -13.21 -37.07
N ARG A 347 -13.62 -11.88 -37.21
CA ARG A 347 -13.21 -10.93 -36.16
C ARG A 347 -14.22 -10.83 -35.01
N ILE A 348 -15.48 -11.24 -35.23
CA ILE A 348 -16.57 -11.08 -34.26
C ILE A 348 -16.36 -11.94 -33.00
N PRO A 349 -16.08 -13.25 -33.08
CA PRO A 349 -15.83 -14.07 -31.89
C PRO A 349 -14.63 -13.58 -31.06
N THR A 350 -13.58 -13.09 -31.72
CA THR A 350 -12.41 -12.51 -31.05
C THR A 350 -12.78 -11.25 -30.26
N ILE A 351 -13.54 -10.34 -30.88
CA ILE A 351 -14.02 -9.12 -30.21
C ILE A 351 -14.92 -9.48 -29.03
N MET A 352 -15.85 -10.43 -29.21
CA MET A 352 -16.73 -10.88 -28.13
C MET A 352 -15.95 -11.54 -27.00
N LEU A 353 -14.95 -12.37 -27.30
CA LEU A 353 -14.11 -13.02 -26.28
C LEU A 353 -13.31 -11.99 -25.50
N VAL A 354 -12.68 -11.02 -26.18
CA VAL A 354 -11.95 -9.93 -25.52
C VAL A 354 -12.92 -9.10 -24.68
N PHE A 355 -14.08 -8.73 -25.22
CA PHE A 355 -15.09 -7.97 -24.49
C PHE A 355 -15.54 -8.71 -23.22
N LEU A 356 -15.87 -9.99 -23.31
CA LEU A 356 -16.28 -10.82 -22.17
C LEU A 356 -15.16 -10.95 -21.13
N LEU A 357 -13.91 -11.08 -21.58
CA LEU A 357 -12.75 -11.19 -20.70
C LEU A 357 -12.50 -9.88 -19.92
N PHE A 358 -12.75 -8.72 -20.54
CA PHE A 358 -12.53 -7.40 -19.94
C PHE A 358 -13.82 -6.70 -19.45
N LEU A 359 -14.95 -7.41 -19.46
CA LEU A 359 -16.25 -6.89 -19.04
C LEU A 359 -16.26 -6.41 -17.58
N PRO A 360 -15.68 -7.14 -16.59
CA PRO A 360 -15.66 -6.68 -15.21
C PRO A 360 -14.93 -5.35 -15.03
N PHE A 361 -13.80 -5.18 -15.72
CA PHE A 361 -13.02 -3.93 -15.69
C PHE A 361 -13.80 -2.77 -16.28
N SER A 362 -14.48 -3.02 -17.40
CA SER A 362 -15.32 -2.03 -18.07
C SER A 362 -16.45 -1.58 -17.17
N PHE A 363 -17.13 -2.53 -16.50
CA PHE A 363 -18.23 -2.22 -15.59
C PHE A 363 -17.77 -1.38 -14.38
N THR A 364 -16.68 -1.77 -13.72
CA THR A 364 -16.15 -1.03 -12.57
C THR A 364 -15.69 0.37 -12.96
N LEU A 365 -14.97 0.50 -14.09
CA LEU A 365 -14.54 1.81 -14.59
C LEU A 365 -15.72 2.69 -14.96
N VAL A 366 -16.70 2.17 -15.70
CA VAL A 366 -17.92 2.91 -16.08
C VAL A 366 -18.69 3.35 -14.85
N LYS A 367 -18.85 2.49 -13.83
CA LYS A 367 -19.51 2.86 -12.57
C LYS A 367 -18.80 4.06 -11.92
N LYS A 368 -17.48 4.01 -11.76
CA LYS A 368 -16.69 5.11 -11.16
C LYS A 368 -16.79 6.40 -11.97
N SER A 369 -16.69 6.30 -13.30
CA SER A 369 -16.81 7.45 -14.21
C SER A 369 -18.20 8.08 -14.14
N ILE A 370 -19.26 7.29 -14.18
CA ILE A 370 -20.65 7.79 -14.05
C ILE A 370 -20.83 8.44 -12.69
N THR A 371 -20.35 7.82 -11.60
CA THR A 371 -20.41 8.44 -10.27
C THR A 371 -19.67 9.78 -10.24
N LEU A 372 -18.51 9.89 -10.89
CA LEU A 372 -17.76 11.15 -10.95
C LEU A 372 -18.52 12.23 -11.74
N VAL A 373 -19.06 11.88 -12.90
CA VAL A 373 -19.85 12.79 -13.75
C VAL A 373 -21.13 13.25 -13.04
N ASN A 374 -21.87 12.32 -12.41
CA ASN A 374 -23.10 12.63 -11.68
C ASN A 374 -22.87 13.54 -10.47
N ASN A 375 -21.64 13.58 -9.95
CA ASN A 375 -21.23 14.47 -8.87
C ASN A 375 -20.37 15.64 -9.41
N ASN A 376 -20.67 16.14 -10.61
CA ASN A 376 -20.03 17.31 -11.22
C ASN A 376 -18.49 17.29 -11.17
N PHE A 377 -17.90 16.11 -11.42
CA PHE A 377 -16.47 15.86 -11.38
C PHE A 377 -15.78 16.16 -10.03
N ALA A 378 -16.55 16.21 -8.93
CA ALA A 378 -16.05 16.50 -7.59
C ALA A 378 -15.24 17.83 -7.49
N LEU A 379 -15.62 18.81 -8.32
CA LEU A 379 -14.90 20.09 -8.45
C LEU A 379 -15.08 21.02 -7.24
N THR A 380 -16.19 20.89 -6.52
CA THR A 380 -16.45 21.62 -5.27
C THR A 380 -16.38 20.68 -4.09
N GLU A 381 -16.24 21.21 -2.87
CA GLU A 381 -16.21 20.42 -1.65
C GLU A 381 -17.50 19.60 -1.46
N ASP A 382 -18.67 20.21 -1.65
CA ASP A 382 -19.96 19.53 -1.53
C ASP A 382 -20.11 18.37 -2.51
N THR A 383 -19.77 18.59 -3.79
CA THR A 383 -19.88 17.54 -4.81
C THR A 383 -18.84 16.45 -4.63
N ARG A 384 -17.67 16.80 -4.06
CA ARG A 384 -16.66 15.83 -3.64
C ARG A 384 -17.13 14.97 -2.48
N LEU A 385 -17.74 15.56 -1.45
CA LEU A 385 -18.30 14.80 -0.33
C LEU A 385 -19.41 13.84 -0.81
N GLN A 386 -20.27 14.28 -1.72
CA GLN A 386 -21.29 13.41 -2.35
C GLN A 386 -20.67 12.26 -3.13
N TYR A 387 -19.62 12.55 -3.91
CA TYR A 387 -18.84 11.52 -4.61
C TYR A 387 -18.21 10.51 -3.64
N GLN A 388 -17.56 11.00 -2.60
CA GLN A 388 -16.86 10.21 -1.59
C GLN A 388 -17.81 9.32 -0.79
N ALA A 389 -19.02 9.79 -0.51
CA ALA A 389 -20.06 9.02 0.17
C ALA A 389 -20.40 7.71 -0.56
N VAL A 390 -20.26 7.66 -1.89
CA VAL A 390 -20.52 6.45 -2.68
C VAL A 390 -19.46 5.37 -2.44
N PHE A 391 -18.21 5.78 -2.25
CA PHE A 391 -17.07 4.86 -2.07
C PHE A 391 -16.78 4.55 -0.60
N ARG A 392 -17.21 5.43 0.31
CA ARG A 392 -17.07 5.27 1.75
C ARG A 392 -18.31 5.83 2.45
N PRO A 393 -19.36 5.00 2.67
CA PRO A 393 -20.64 5.46 3.22
C PRO A 393 -20.57 6.18 4.58
N LYS A 394 -19.57 5.84 5.41
CA LYS A 394 -19.33 6.48 6.72
C LYS A 394 -18.69 7.88 6.59
N TYR A 395 -18.16 8.23 5.43
CA TYR A 395 -17.36 9.45 5.24
C TYR A 395 -18.12 10.75 5.56
N PRO A 396 -19.37 10.97 5.09
CA PRO A 396 -20.12 12.17 5.44
C PRO A 396 -20.46 12.26 6.93
N SER A 397 -20.71 11.12 7.59
CA SER A 397 -21.02 11.11 9.01
C SER A 397 -19.78 11.43 9.85
N LEU A 398 -18.59 10.96 9.46
CA LEU A 398 -17.31 11.35 10.08
C LEU A 398 -16.99 12.84 9.87
N HIS A 399 -17.26 13.38 8.68
CA HIS A 399 -17.08 14.81 8.40
C HIS A 399 -17.99 15.66 9.29
N SER A 400 -19.29 15.36 9.32
CA SER A 400 -20.26 16.03 10.19
C SER A 400 -19.86 15.92 11.68
N GLU A 401 -19.29 14.79 12.06
CA GLU A 401 -18.84 14.54 13.42
C GLU A 401 -17.59 15.32 13.82
N ALA A 402 -16.68 15.58 12.89
CA ALA A 402 -15.50 16.39 13.18
C ALA A 402 -15.80 17.90 13.11
N ASN A 403 -16.81 18.31 12.35
CA ASN A 403 -17.12 19.72 12.13
C ASN A 403 -17.62 20.45 13.37
N PHE A 404 -18.22 19.76 14.34
CA PHE A 404 -18.74 20.44 15.54
C PHE A 404 -17.64 20.87 16.52
N ILE A 405 -16.44 20.28 16.46
CA ILE A 405 -15.26 20.70 17.24
C ILE A 405 -14.34 21.66 16.47
N SER A 406 -14.81 22.11 15.31
CA SER A 406 -14.12 23.06 14.43
C SER A 406 -14.87 24.40 14.37
N GLN A 407 -15.91 24.59 15.19
CA GLN A 407 -16.71 25.81 15.22
C GLN A 407 -16.07 26.89 16.11
N PRO A 408 -16.36 28.18 15.85
CA PRO A 408 -15.97 29.24 16.77
C PRO A 408 -16.51 29.00 18.18
N GLY A 409 -15.64 29.05 19.19
CA GLY A 409 -15.99 28.77 20.59
C GLY A 409 -15.61 27.36 21.07
N ASP A 410 -15.10 26.50 20.18
CA ASP A 410 -14.50 25.22 20.57
C ASP A 410 -13.16 25.36 21.29
N ILE A 411 -12.93 24.47 22.24
CA ILE A 411 -11.71 24.46 23.04
C ILE A 411 -10.58 23.99 22.12
N VAL A 412 -9.60 24.84 21.89
CA VAL A 412 -8.45 24.52 21.03
C VAL A 412 -7.58 23.48 21.73
N GLY A 413 -7.03 22.53 20.96
CA GLY A 413 -6.08 21.55 21.47
C GLY A 413 -6.12 20.24 20.70
N ASP A 414 -5.09 19.42 20.94
CA ASP A 414 -5.00 18.06 20.41
C ASP A 414 -6.12 17.19 20.99
N ILE A 415 -6.61 16.23 20.21
CA ILE A 415 -7.70 15.34 20.64
C ILE A 415 -7.24 13.90 20.67
N TYR A 416 -8.03 13.04 21.30
CA TYR A 416 -7.83 11.59 21.21
C TYR A 416 -9.04 10.93 20.54
N VAL A 417 -8.77 10.15 19.50
CA VAL A 417 -9.78 9.42 18.71
C VAL A 417 -9.49 7.93 18.82
N ALA A 418 -10.29 7.22 19.61
CA ALA A 418 -10.37 5.76 19.62
C ALA A 418 -11.37 5.30 18.55
N GLY A 419 -10.89 5.21 17.31
CA GLY A 419 -11.70 4.91 16.13
C GLY A 419 -11.09 5.46 14.85
N ASP A 420 -11.94 5.88 13.93
CA ASP A 420 -11.55 6.28 12.59
C ASP A 420 -10.68 7.55 12.56
N PRO A 421 -9.41 7.47 12.12
CA PRO A 421 -8.49 8.61 12.15
C PRO A 421 -8.85 9.72 11.14
N SER A 422 -9.85 9.51 10.28
CA SER A 422 -10.37 10.59 9.42
C SER A 422 -10.95 11.75 10.23
N ILE A 423 -11.32 11.54 11.49
CA ILE A 423 -11.75 12.62 12.39
C ILE A 423 -10.64 13.64 12.60
N TYR A 424 -9.37 13.22 12.72
CA TYR A 424 -8.24 14.16 12.79
C TYR A 424 -8.10 14.97 11.50
N TYR A 425 -8.29 14.32 10.34
CA TYR A 425 -8.23 14.99 9.05
C TYR A 425 -9.30 16.08 8.93
N PHE A 426 -10.55 15.75 9.21
CA PHE A 426 -11.66 16.69 9.08
C PHE A 426 -11.66 17.80 10.13
N SER A 427 -11.27 17.50 11.37
CA SER A 427 -11.23 18.50 12.44
C SER A 427 -10.04 19.44 12.33
N GLY A 428 -9.05 19.11 11.49
CA GLY A 428 -7.77 19.82 11.45
C GLY A 428 -6.93 19.69 12.72
N ARG A 429 -7.32 18.78 13.64
CA ARG A 429 -6.64 18.58 14.94
C ARG A 429 -5.64 17.42 14.87
N THR A 430 -4.67 17.44 15.77
CA THR A 430 -3.62 16.43 15.92
C THR A 430 -3.89 15.49 17.09
N GLN A 431 -3.07 14.44 17.21
CA GLN A 431 -3.24 13.39 18.23
C GLN A 431 -2.61 13.83 19.55
N ALA A 432 -3.38 13.75 20.63
CA ALA A 432 -2.97 14.18 21.98
C ALA A 432 -2.04 13.19 22.70
N THR A 433 -1.82 12.02 22.11
CA THR A 433 -1.04 10.92 22.69
C THR A 433 -0.05 10.39 21.66
N ILE A 434 1.00 9.71 22.13
CA ILE A 434 1.94 9.01 21.23
C ILE A 434 1.26 7.76 20.66
N LEU A 435 0.51 7.05 21.51
CA LEU A 435 -0.23 5.84 21.14
C LEU A 435 -1.50 6.21 20.37
N ARG A 436 -1.75 5.50 19.28
CA ARG A 436 -2.91 5.71 18.40
C ARG A 436 -4.18 5.04 18.93
N GLY A 437 -5.33 5.61 18.60
CA GLY A 437 -6.63 4.96 18.82
C GLY A 437 -7.15 4.14 17.65
N TRP A 438 -6.36 3.98 16.58
CA TRP A 438 -6.67 3.14 15.42
C TRP A 438 -6.10 1.72 15.60
N ALA A 439 -6.89 0.71 15.23
CA ALA A 439 -6.55 -0.71 15.33
C ALA A 439 -6.13 -1.15 16.76
N LEU A 440 -6.96 -0.80 17.75
CA LEU A 440 -6.76 -1.09 19.18
C LEU A 440 -6.76 -2.59 19.49
N GLU A 441 -7.32 -3.43 18.63
CA GLU A 441 -7.30 -4.88 18.74
C GLU A 441 -5.88 -5.46 18.80
N TYR A 442 -4.87 -4.72 18.31
CA TYR A 442 -3.46 -5.10 18.32
C TYR A 442 -2.68 -4.60 19.53
N PHE A 443 -3.31 -3.83 20.44
CA PHE A 443 -2.62 -3.34 21.63
C PHE A 443 -2.27 -4.45 22.61
N LEU A 444 -1.05 -4.40 23.14
CA LEU A 444 -0.61 -5.20 24.28
C LEU A 444 -1.12 -4.59 25.59
N SER A 445 -1.28 -5.40 26.64
CA SER A 445 -1.76 -4.96 27.96
C SER A 445 -1.00 -3.77 28.53
N GLU A 446 0.32 -3.72 28.33
CA GLU A 446 1.17 -2.60 28.75
C GLU A 446 0.87 -1.28 28.03
N GLN A 447 0.43 -1.33 26.77
CA GLN A 447 0.11 -0.14 25.98
C GLN A 447 -1.20 0.49 26.43
N TRP A 448 -2.16 -0.32 26.88
CA TRP A 448 -3.40 0.18 27.43
C TRP A 448 -3.18 1.01 28.71
N LEU A 449 -2.31 0.53 29.61
CA LEU A 449 -1.91 1.29 30.80
C LEU A 449 -1.14 2.56 30.43
N ALA A 450 -0.22 2.47 29.46
CA ALA A 450 0.52 3.62 28.97
C ALA A 450 -0.41 4.67 28.32
N LEU A 451 -1.47 4.23 27.63
CA LEU A 451 -2.46 5.10 27.02
C LEU A 451 -3.24 5.90 28.09
N ILE A 452 -3.75 5.25 29.15
CA ILE A 452 -4.41 5.96 30.26
C ILE A 452 -3.48 7.02 30.84
N LYS A 453 -2.22 6.65 31.10
CA LYS A 453 -1.23 7.59 31.65
C LYS A 453 -1.00 8.78 30.71
N GLN A 454 -0.91 8.53 29.39
CA GLN A 454 -0.75 9.59 28.41
C GLN A 454 -1.97 10.52 28.40
N LEU A 455 -3.19 9.98 28.40
CA LEU A 455 -4.43 10.77 28.44
C LEU A 455 -4.57 11.61 29.72
N ASP A 456 -4.19 11.07 30.88
CA ASP A 456 -4.20 11.81 32.15
C ASP A 456 -3.17 12.95 32.14
N SER A 457 -2.02 12.73 31.49
CA SER A 457 -0.96 13.74 31.38
C SER A 457 -1.23 14.82 30.34
N SER A 458 -1.78 14.47 29.18
CA SER A 458 -2.03 15.42 28.09
C SER A 458 -3.37 16.12 28.21
N LYS A 459 -4.32 15.54 28.97
CA LYS A 459 -5.67 16.08 29.22
C LYS A 459 -6.30 16.67 27.95
N PRO A 460 -6.45 15.89 26.86
CA PRO A 460 -7.03 16.43 25.63
C PRO A 460 -8.41 17.03 25.91
N PRO A 461 -8.77 18.21 25.37
CA PRO A 461 -10.09 18.80 25.58
C PRO A 461 -11.23 17.88 25.14
N TYR A 462 -10.99 17.04 24.13
CA TYR A 462 -11.97 16.10 23.59
C TYR A 462 -11.41 14.69 23.40
N ILE A 463 -12.24 13.71 23.76
CA ILE A 463 -12.02 12.30 23.45
C ILE A 463 -13.23 11.80 22.64
N PHE A 464 -12.95 11.17 21.49
CA PHE A 464 -13.95 10.42 20.74
C PHE A 464 -13.72 8.92 20.87
N ILE A 465 -14.78 8.18 21.16
CA ILE A 465 -14.76 6.71 21.16
C ILE A 465 -15.86 6.21 20.20
N ASP A 466 -15.43 5.56 19.13
CA ASP A 466 -16.32 4.89 18.16
C ASP A 466 -16.89 3.61 18.78
N TYR A 467 -18.12 3.24 18.40
CA TYR A 467 -18.79 2.06 18.98
C TYR A 467 -18.08 0.73 18.69
N GLU A 468 -17.43 0.60 17.54
CA GLU A 468 -16.69 -0.62 17.20
C GLU A 468 -15.50 -0.84 18.16
N PRO A 469 -14.56 0.12 18.31
CA PRO A 469 -13.55 0.10 19.37
C PRO A 469 -14.13 0.00 20.78
N GLN A 470 -15.29 0.59 21.06
CA GLN A 470 -15.88 0.53 22.40
C GLN A 470 -16.13 -0.91 22.86
N ALA A 471 -16.56 -1.80 21.96
CA ALA A 471 -16.72 -3.22 22.29
C ALA A 471 -15.39 -3.88 22.68
N ILE A 472 -14.32 -3.57 21.94
CA ILE A 472 -12.96 -4.05 22.22
C ILE A 472 -12.45 -3.50 23.55
N ILE A 473 -12.68 -2.21 23.84
CA ILE A 473 -12.26 -1.59 25.10
C ILE A 473 -13.02 -2.21 26.28
N LYS A 474 -14.34 -2.43 26.16
CA LYS A 474 -15.15 -3.07 27.22
C LYS A 474 -14.65 -4.49 27.54
N ASP A 475 -14.31 -5.25 26.50
CA ASP A 475 -13.86 -6.64 26.64
C ASP A 475 -12.42 -6.73 27.16
N LYS A 476 -11.49 -6.02 26.53
CA LYS A 476 -10.06 -6.18 26.80
C LYS A 476 -9.51 -5.25 27.87
N PHE A 477 -10.11 -4.07 28.07
CA PHE A 477 -9.55 -3.05 28.95
C PHE A 477 -10.58 -2.04 29.50
N PRO A 478 -11.54 -2.49 30.34
CA PRO A 478 -12.63 -1.66 30.85
C PRO A 478 -12.14 -0.43 31.63
N ASN A 479 -10.96 -0.50 32.25
CA ASN A 479 -10.35 0.60 33.02
C ASN A 479 -10.18 1.89 32.20
N LEU A 480 -10.06 1.81 30.86
CA LEU A 480 -10.00 3.01 30.03
C LEU A 480 -11.35 3.75 30.02
N LEU A 481 -12.46 3.02 29.97
CA LEU A 481 -13.79 3.64 30.04
C LEU A 481 -14.05 4.22 31.42
N GLU A 482 -13.70 3.50 32.47
CA GLU A 482 -13.80 4.02 33.85
C GLU A 482 -13.00 5.31 34.02
N PHE A 483 -11.77 5.36 33.51
CA PHE A 483 -10.94 6.57 33.50
C PHE A 483 -11.62 7.73 32.75
N VAL A 484 -12.13 7.46 31.54
CA VAL A 484 -12.82 8.48 30.73
C VAL A 484 -14.06 9.00 31.46
N GLU A 485 -14.90 8.12 32.01
CA GLU A 485 -16.12 8.50 32.75
C GLU A 485 -15.80 9.27 34.06
N GLN A 486 -14.67 8.96 34.69
CA GLN A 486 -14.22 9.68 35.89
C GLN A 486 -13.76 11.10 35.57
N LYS A 487 -12.98 11.30 34.50
CA LYS A 487 -12.31 12.58 34.19
C LYS A 487 -13.06 13.45 33.19
N TYR A 488 -13.88 12.83 32.35
CA TYR A 488 -14.62 13.47 31.27
C TYR A 488 -16.11 13.24 31.44
N GLN A 489 -16.91 14.08 30.82
CA GLN A 489 -18.36 13.91 30.73
C GLN A 489 -18.79 13.80 29.28
N ILE A 490 -19.92 13.13 29.05
CA ILE A 490 -20.48 12.98 27.71
C ILE A 490 -20.90 14.37 27.22
N LEU A 491 -20.26 14.82 26.15
CA LEU A 491 -20.63 16.05 25.44
C LEU A 491 -21.72 15.77 24.41
N ARG A 492 -21.57 14.67 23.65
CA ARG A 492 -22.46 14.30 22.56
C ARG A 492 -22.40 12.80 22.30
N GLN A 493 -23.52 12.21 21.92
CA GLN A 493 -23.62 10.83 21.47
C GLN A 493 -24.44 10.76 20.18
N ASN A 494 -24.02 9.92 19.22
CA ASN A 494 -24.72 9.71 17.96
C ASN A 494 -24.63 8.25 17.51
N ASN A 495 -24.80 7.98 16.20
CA ASN A 495 -24.73 6.63 15.63
C ASN A 495 -23.30 6.12 15.37
N ASN A 496 -22.29 7.00 15.38
CA ASN A 496 -20.90 6.65 15.16
C ASN A 496 -20.14 6.41 16.48
N GLY A 497 -20.47 7.13 17.54
CA GLY A 497 -19.76 7.02 18.81
C GLY A 497 -20.18 8.05 19.85
N ILE A 498 -19.28 8.27 20.81
CA ILE A 498 -19.47 9.17 21.95
C ILE A 498 -18.31 10.16 22.00
N TRP A 499 -18.65 11.45 22.09
CA TRP A 499 -17.70 12.51 22.43
C TRP A 499 -17.76 12.82 23.91
N TYR A 500 -16.58 12.90 24.48
CA TYR A 500 -16.34 13.28 25.86
C TYR A 500 -15.59 14.61 25.89
N ILE A 501 -15.94 15.46 26.86
CA ILE A 501 -15.27 16.73 27.15
C ILE A 501 -14.70 16.68 28.57
N LEU A 502 -13.53 17.28 28.77
CA LEU A 502 -12.90 17.34 30.09
C LEU A 502 -13.84 18.06 31.08
N LYS A 503 -14.06 17.49 32.27
CA LYS A 503 -15.00 18.06 33.25
C LYS A 503 -14.59 19.48 33.67
N GLU A 504 -13.29 19.73 33.85
CA GLU A 504 -12.72 21.05 34.18
C GLU A 504 -13.10 22.12 33.15
N ASP A 505 -13.13 21.78 31.85
CA ASP A 505 -13.44 22.74 30.79
C ASP A 505 -14.94 22.94 30.57
N SER A 506 -15.76 21.99 31.02
CA SER A 506 -17.20 22.06 30.84
C SER A 506 -17.87 23.15 31.68
N GLU A 507 -17.30 23.45 32.85
CA GLU A 507 -17.78 24.50 33.75
C GLU A 507 -17.58 25.91 33.16
N VAL A 508 -16.68 26.07 32.19
CA VAL A 508 -16.41 27.35 31.52
C VAL A 508 -17.42 27.64 30.39
N ARG A 509 -18.15 26.63 29.91
CA ARG A 509 -19.11 26.75 28.80
C ARG A 509 -20.56 27.02 29.23
N ILE A 510 -20.89 26.77 30.50
CA ILE A 510 -22.22 27.05 31.08
C ILE A 510 -22.23 28.49 31.59
#